data_AF-A0A961ZYF6-F1
#
_entry.id   AF-A0A961ZYF6-F1
#
_cell.length_a   1.000
_cell.length_b   1.000
_cell.length_c   1.000
_cell.angle_alpha   90.00
_cell.angle_beta   90.00
_cell.angle_gamma   90.00
#
_symmetry.space_group_name_H-M   'P 1'
#
loop_
_entity.id
_entity.type
_entity.pdbx_description
1 polymer ?
#
loop_
_entity_poly.entity_id
_entity_poly.type
_entity_poly.pdbx_seq_one_letter_code
_entity_poly.pdbx_strand_id
1 'polypeptide(L)'
;MARSRNIKPSLFKNEVLGVADPLYTLLFEGLWVLADREGRLEDRPLRIKAEVFPYREKIDMGKMLDWLQVNGFIVRYQVAGKGYIQILSFTKHQNPHKNEAKSELPAYIASSSEEIGTSPEFIGSTRADSLSSDSLSSDSLDSRSARNAQTPPPAYLGEQNESEIPDKARVPLASGWELPAGWGQDAEALGWKPEEILRESEKFRQYYVSGKGAGTRRGIKGWRQSWSNWLANAEKFTPIRRIA
;
A
#
# COMPACT_ATOMS: atom_id res chain seq x y z
N MET A 1 10.02 -13.85 17.68
CA MET A 1 10.20 -12.48 18.20
C MET A 1 9.17 -11.60 17.51
N ALA A 2 8.39 -10.85 18.29
CA ALA A 2 7.36 -9.96 17.76
C ALA A 2 7.99 -8.86 16.89
N ARG A 3 7.35 -8.52 15.76
CA ARG A 3 7.89 -7.59 14.77
C ARG A 3 7.11 -6.29 14.82
N SER A 4 7.78 -5.14 14.70
CA SER A 4 7.09 -3.87 14.52
C SER A 4 6.37 -3.86 13.16
N ARG A 5 5.13 -3.37 13.16
CA ARG A 5 4.27 -3.24 11.97
C ARG A 5 3.63 -1.86 11.99
N ASN A 6 3.39 -1.28 10.81
CA ASN A 6 2.76 0.03 10.70
C ASN A 6 1.23 -0.13 10.70
N ILE A 7 0.54 0.64 11.54
CA ILE A 7 -0.92 0.78 11.50
C ILE A 7 -1.27 1.89 10.50
N LYS A 8 -1.98 1.54 9.43
CA LYS A 8 -2.40 2.48 8.40
C LYS A 8 -3.74 3.13 8.77
N PRO A 9 -3.98 4.42 8.44
CA PRO A 9 -5.27 5.07 8.68
C PRO A 9 -6.46 4.36 8.04
N SER A 10 -6.24 3.60 6.95
CA SER A 10 -7.28 2.80 6.29
C SER A 10 -7.90 1.73 7.19
N LEU A 11 -7.19 1.28 8.24
CA LEU A 11 -7.73 0.31 9.19
C LEU A 11 -8.97 0.87 9.90
N PHE A 12 -8.90 2.12 10.35
CA PHE A 12 -10.00 2.81 11.03
C PHE A 12 -11.17 3.18 10.10
N LYS A 13 -10.99 3.03 8.78
CA LYS A 13 -12.06 3.21 7.78
C LYS A 13 -12.78 1.90 7.45
N ASN A 14 -12.35 0.77 8.01
CA ASN A 14 -13.03 -0.50 7.79
C ASN A 14 -14.32 -0.53 8.61
N GLU A 15 -15.48 -0.50 7.94
CA GLU A 15 -16.79 -0.44 8.60
C GLU A 15 -17.09 -1.70 9.42
N VAL A 16 -16.64 -2.88 8.97
CA VAL A 16 -16.87 -4.15 9.67
C VAL A 16 -16.12 -4.19 11.01
N LEU A 17 -14.84 -3.80 11.02
CA LEU A 17 -14.05 -3.67 12.25
C LEU A 17 -14.48 -2.46 13.09
N GLY A 18 -14.96 -1.39 12.44
CA GLY A 18 -15.34 -0.14 13.10
C GLY A 18 -16.63 -0.24 13.92
N VAL A 19 -17.55 -1.13 13.55
CA VAL A 19 -18.80 -1.37 14.29
C VAL A 19 -18.66 -2.51 15.31
N ALA A 20 -17.67 -3.39 15.13
CA ALA A 20 -17.40 -4.50 16.04
C ALA A 20 -16.83 -4.03 17.39
N ASP A 21 -16.77 -4.95 18.37
CA ASP A 21 -16.03 -4.71 19.60
C ASP A 21 -14.56 -4.35 19.26
N PRO A 22 -13.99 -3.25 19.79
CA PRO A 22 -12.61 -2.85 19.54
C PRO A 22 -11.57 -3.96 19.81
N LEU A 23 -11.88 -4.95 20.64
CA LEU A 23 -11.02 -6.11 20.87
C LEU A 23 -10.78 -6.94 19.60
N TYR A 24 -11.73 -7.01 18.66
CA TYR A 24 -11.51 -7.70 17.38
C TYR A 24 -10.48 -6.97 16.52
N THR A 25 -10.53 -5.64 16.49
CA THR A 25 -9.55 -4.80 15.80
C THR A 25 -8.17 -4.95 16.44
N LEU A 26 -8.09 -4.88 17.77
CA LEU A 26 -6.84 -5.07 18.50
C LEU A 26 -6.25 -6.47 18.30
N LEU A 27 -7.11 -7.51 18.24
CA LEU A 27 -6.67 -8.85 17.89
C LEU A 27 -6.10 -8.88 16.47
N PHE A 28 -6.81 -8.30 15.50
CA PHE A 28 -6.37 -8.31 14.11
C PHE A 28 -5.01 -7.61 13.91
N GLU A 29 -4.79 -6.48 14.57
CA GLU A 29 -3.49 -5.80 14.63
C GLU A 29 -2.42 -6.67 15.31
N GLY A 30 -2.77 -7.32 16.43
CA GLY A 30 -1.90 -8.25 17.14
C GLY A 30 -1.45 -9.40 16.23
N LEU A 31 -2.35 -9.96 15.42
CA LEU A 31 -2.01 -11.00 14.45
C LEU A 31 -0.97 -10.53 13.42
N TRP A 32 -0.95 -9.25 13.02
CA TRP A 32 0.08 -8.73 12.10
C TRP A 32 1.49 -8.76 12.71
N VAL A 33 1.58 -8.53 14.01
CA VAL A 33 2.84 -8.53 14.78
C VAL A 33 3.38 -9.95 14.95
N LEU A 34 2.48 -10.92 15.13
CA LEU A 34 2.80 -12.33 15.29
C LEU A 34 3.11 -13.04 13.97
N ALA A 35 2.45 -12.62 12.89
CA ALA A 35 2.62 -13.22 11.58
C ALA A 35 4.03 -13.00 11.00
N ASP A 36 4.47 -13.98 10.22
CA ASP A 36 5.67 -13.86 9.39
C ASP A 36 5.49 -12.92 8.19
N ARG A 37 6.52 -12.81 7.35
CA ARG A 37 6.54 -11.91 6.19
C ARG A 37 5.45 -12.21 5.16
N GLU A 38 4.83 -13.39 5.17
CA GLU A 38 3.75 -13.77 4.25
C GLU A 38 2.37 -13.68 4.93
N GLY A 39 2.31 -13.18 6.16
CA GLY A 39 1.06 -13.07 6.90
C GLY A 39 0.60 -14.40 7.50
N ARG A 40 1.54 -15.33 7.74
CA ARG A 40 1.25 -16.66 8.29
C ARG A 40 1.68 -16.78 9.74
N LEU A 41 0.92 -17.54 10.52
CA LEU A 41 1.24 -17.93 11.90
C LEU A 41 0.61 -19.26 12.25
N GLU A 42 1.08 -19.90 13.32
CA GLU A 42 0.45 -21.10 13.86
C GLU A 42 -0.89 -20.74 14.55
N ASP A 43 -1.89 -21.59 14.37
CA ASP A 43 -3.19 -21.45 15.02
C ASP A 43 -3.15 -22.03 16.44
N ARG A 44 -2.63 -21.23 17.37
CA ARG A 44 -2.55 -21.57 18.80
C ARG A 44 -3.26 -20.52 19.64
N PRO A 45 -4.60 -20.61 19.81
CA PRO A 45 -5.40 -19.56 20.46
C PRO A 45 -4.90 -19.14 21.83
N LEU A 46 -4.49 -20.09 22.69
CA LEU A 46 -3.96 -19.79 24.02
C LEU A 46 -2.63 -19.01 23.97
N ARG A 47 -1.76 -19.35 23.00
CA ARG A 47 -0.48 -18.65 22.82
C ARG A 47 -0.71 -17.25 22.26
N ILE A 48 -1.59 -17.11 21.26
CA ILE A 48 -1.98 -15.81 20.72
C ILE A 48 -2.57 -14.93 21.83
N LYS A 49 -3.43 -15.49 22.70
CA LYS A 49 -3.97 -14.77 23.87
C LYS A 49 -2.85 -14.23 24.77
N ALA A 50 -1.88 -15.07 25.11
CA ALA A 50 -0.79 -14.70 26.01
C ALA A 50 0.09 -13.58 25.42
N GLU A 51 0.24 -13.52 24.10
CA GLU A 51 1.05 -12.51 23.43
C GLU A 51 0.27 -11.21 23.17
N VAL A 52 -1.02 -11.28 22.80
CA VAL A 52 -1.84 -10.11 22.43
C VAL A 52 -2.61 -9.52 23.61
N PHE A 53 -3.08 -10.36 24.53
CA PHE A 53 -3.94 -9.99 25.65
C PHE A 53 -3.45 -10.56 27.00
N PRO A 54 -2.17 -10.37 27.38
CA PRO A 54 -1.56 -11.02 28.55
C PRO A 54 -2.31 -10.75 29.86
N TYR A 55 -2.83 -9.54 30.03
CA TYR A 55 -3.47 -9.08 31.26
C TYR A 55 -5.00 -9.01 31.18
N ARG A 56 -5.62 -9.52 30.11
CA ARG A 56 -7.08 -9.53 29.99
C ARG A 56 -7.65 -10.90 30.37
N GLU A 57 -8.61 -10.85 31.28
CA GLU A 57 -9.42 -11.99 31.66
C GLU A 57 -10.61 -12.15 30.72
N LYS A 58 -11.21 -13.35 30.71
CA LYS A 58 -12.47 -13.66 30.00
C LYS A 58 -12.45 -13.39 28.49
N ILE A 59 -11.28 -13.48 27.85
CA ILE A 59 -11.15 -13.43 26.39
C ILE A 59 -11.36 -14.83 25.80
N ASP A 60 -12.39 -14.98 24.97
CA ASP A 60 -12.63 -16.19 24.17
C ASP A 60 -11.94 -16.04 22.81
N MET A 61 -10.68 -16.49 22.76
CA MET A 61 -9.89 -16.42 21.53
C MET A 61 -10.47 -17.24 20.38
N GLY A 62 -11.15 -18.35 20.66
CA GLY A 62 -11.76 -19.18 19.63
C GLY A 62 -12.83 -18.39 18.88
N LYS A 63 -13.79 -17.83 19.62
CA LYS A 63 -14.83 -16.97 19.04
C LYS A 63 -14.27 -15.77 18.29
N MET A 64 -13.23 -15.13 18.83
CA MET A 64 -12.65 -13.96 18.19
C MET A 64 -11.96 -14.28 16.86
N LEU A 65 -11.21 -15.39 16.80
CA LEU A 65 -10.58 -15.86 15.57
C LEU A 65 -11.63 -16.34 14.56
N ASP A 66 -12.68 -17.02 15.01
CA ASP A 66 -13.76 -17.47 14.15
C ASP A 66 -14.54 -16.29 13.57
N TRP A 67 -14.77 -15.24 14.35
CA TRP A 67 -15.39 -14.01 13.87
C TRP A 67 -14.54 -13.33 12.78
N LEU A 68 -13.22 -13.23 12.99
CA LEU A 68 -12.31 -12.68 11.98
C LEU A 68 -12.29 -13.54 10.69
N GLN A 69 -12.42 -14.86 10.83
CA GLN A 69 -12.50 -15.76 9.68
C GLN A 69 -13.82 -15.57 8.91
N VAL A 70 -14.96 -15.58 9.60
CA VAL A 70 -16.28 -15.41 8.99
C VAL A 70 -16.39 -14.07 8.25
N ASN A 71 -15.76 -13.02 8.77
CA ASN A 71 -15.73 -11.70 8.13
C ASN A 71 -14.61 -11.53 7.10
N GLY A 72 -13.88 -12.60 6.75
CA GLY A 72 -12.91 -12.58 5.65
C GLY A 72 -11.61 -11.82 5.93
N PHE A 73 -11.23 -11.64 7.19
CA PHE A 73 -9.93 -11.05 7.55
C PHE A 73 -8.80 -12.08 7.56
N ILE A 74 -9.11 -13.30 7.98
CA ILE A 74 -8.18 -14.42 8.10
C ILE A 74 -8.79 -15.70 7.54
N VAL A 75 -7.96 -16.70 7.29
CA VAL A 75 -8.36 -18.09 7.07
C VAL A 75 -7.59 -18.97 8.03
N ARG A 76 -8.29 -19.84 8.77
CA ARG A 76 -7.69 -20.91 9.57
C ARG A 76 -7.68 -22.18 8.73
N TYR A 77 -6.53 -22.83 8.63
CA TYR A 77 -6.33 -24.03 7.82
C TYR A 77 -5.43 -25.03 8.54
N GLN A 78 -5.38 -26.27 8.05
CA GLN A 78 -4.54 -27.31 8.62
C GLN A 78 -3.63 -27.92 7.57
N VAL A 79 -2.38 -28.16 7.95
CA VAL A 79 -1.41 -28.89 7.14
C VAL A 79 -0.71 -29.91 8.03
N ALA A 80 -0.72 -31.17 7.62
CA ALA A 80 -0.14 -32.29 8.38
C ALA A 80 -0.60 -32.33 9.86
N GLY A 81 -1.90 -32.09 10.10
CA GLY A 81 -2.50 -32.13 11.44
C GLY A 81 -2.15 -30.93 12.35
N LYS A 82 -1.43 -29.92 11.85
CA LYS A 82 -1.15 -28.68 12.57
C LYS A 82 -2.01 -27.54 12.01
N GLY A 83 -2.59 -26.75 12.91
CA GLY A 83 -3.38 -25.57 12.56
C GLY A 83 -2.52 -24.35 12.28
N TYR A 84 -2.93 -23.57 11.29
CA TYR A 84 -2.28 -22.33 10.86
C TYR A 84 -3.32 -21.27 10.51
N ILE A 85 -2.90 -20.02 10.53
CA ILE A 85 -3.71 -18.87 10.16
C ILE A 85 -3.00 -18.12 9.03
N GLN A 86 -3.76 -17.75 7.99
CA GLN A 86 -3.34 -16.87 6.91
C GLN A 86 -4.12 -15.57 7.01
N ILE A 87 -3.42 -14.44 7.04
CA ILE A 87 -4.03 -13.11 6.96
C ILE A 87 -4.19 -12.75 5.48
N LEU A 88 -5.43 -12.62 5.00
CA LEU A 88 -5.74 -12.63 3.57
C LEU A 88 -5.21 -11.42 2.80
N SER A 89 -5.27 -10.23 3.39
CA SER A 89 -4.79 -8.98 2.75
C SER A 89 -3.47 -8.48 3.34
N PHE A 90 -2.67 -9.36 3.95
CA PHE A 90 -1.45 -8.97 4.66
C PHE A 90 -0.46 -8.21 3.77
N THR A 91 -0.06 -8.77 2.63
CA THR A 91 0.94 -8.15 1.72
C THR A 91 0.43 -6.90 0.99
N LYS A 92 -0.89 -6.66 1.01
CA LYS A 92 -1.50 -5.42 0.54
C LYS A 92 -1.35 -4.31 1.58
N HIS A 93 -1.52 -4.64 2.87
CA HIS A 93 -1.54 -3.66 3.96
C HIS A 93 -0.20 -3.52 4.68
N GLN A 94 0.64 -4.54 4.70
CA GLN A 94 1.95 -4.55 5.33
C GLN A 94 3.06 -4.63 4.27
N ASN A 95 4.19 -3.98 4.57
CA ASN A 95 5.39 -4.06 3.76
C ASN A 95 6.55 -4.57 4.65
N PRO A 96 6.63 -5.90 4.90
CA PRO A 96 7.70 -6.52 5.65
C PRO A 96 9.08 -6.03 5.20
N HIS A 97 10.00 -5.87 6.14
CA HIS A 97 11.35 -5.43 5.80
C HIS A 97 12.05 -6.47 4.92
N LYS A 98 12.88 -6.02 3.97
CA LYS A 98 13.59 -6.90 3.03
C LYS A 98 14.43 -7.99 3.71
N ASN A 99 14.96 -7.69 4.90
CA ASN A 99 15.79 -8.61 5.69
C ASN A 99 14.97 -9.54 6.61
N GLU A 100 13.64 -9.45 6.61
CA GLU A 100 12.80 -10.37 7.38
C GLU A 100 12.92 -11.78 6.79
N ALA A 101 13.16 -12.77 7.66
CA ALA A 101 13.35 -14.17 7.28
C ALA A 101 12.22 -14.67 6.37
N LYS A 102 12.59 -15.53 5.41
CA LYS A 102 11.61 -16.19 4.55
C LYS A 102 10.62 -16.99 5.40
N SER A 103 9.39 -17.09 4.93
CA SER A 103 8.41 -17.86 5.66
C SER A 103 8.71 -19.36 5.51
N GLU A 104 8.69 -20.07 6.62
CA GLU A 104 8.85 -21.52 6.72
C GLU A 104 7.51 -22.22 6.99
N LEU A 105 6.44 -21.44 7.18
CA LEU A 105 5.11 -21.96 7.45
C LEU A 105 4.45 -22.40 6.14
N PRO A 106 3.69 -23.52 6.14
CA PRO A 106 2.99 -23.99 4.95
C PRO A 106 2.08 -22.91 4.35
N ALA A 107 2.04 -22.81 3.02
CA ALA A 107 1.12 -21.88 2.36
C ALA A 107 -0.32 -22.40 2.42
N TYR A 108 -1.27 -21.48 2.55
CA TYR A 108 -2.66 -21.80 2.29
C TYR A 108 -2.87 -21.96 0.78
N ILE A 109 -3.27 -23.16 0.35
CA ILE A 109 -3.69 -23.43 -1.02
C ILE A 109 -5.22 -23.41 -1.02
N ALA A 110 -5.81 -22.35 -1.57
CA ALA A 110 -7.24 -22.36 -1.85
C ALA A 110 -7.49 -23.41 -2.94
N SER A 111 -8.21 -24.49 -2.63
CA SER A 111 -8.69 -25.41 -3.67
C SER A 111 -9.66 -24.64 -4.56
N SER A 112 -9.23 -24.32 -5.77
CA SER A 112 -10.05 -23.72 -6.81
C SER A 112 -11.18 -24.69 -7.18
N SER A 113 -12.37 -24.45 -6.63
CA SER A 113 -13.61 -24.95 -7.22
C SER A 113 -14.04 -23.98 -8.32
N GLU A 114 -14.61 -24.54 -9.36
CA GLU A 114 -14.83 -24.01 -10.70
C GLU A 114 -15.52 -22.64 -10.78
N GLU A 115 -15.27 -21.98 -11.92
CA GLU A 115 -15.84 -20.72 -12.36
C GLU A 115 -17.37 -20.67 -12.26
N ILE A 116 -17.90 -19.74 -11.45
CA ILE A 116 -19.11 -18.99 -11.80
C ILE A 116 -18.84 -17.54 -11.41
N GLY A 117 -18.74 -16.69 -12.43
CA GLY A 117 -18.50 -15.26 -12.27
C GLY A 117 -19.65 -14.58 -11.53
N THR A 118 -19.31 -13.87 -10.46
CA THR A 118 -19.98 -12.61 -10.11
C THR A 118 -18.93 -11.73 -9.42
N SER A 119 -18.54 -10.66 -10.12
CA SER A 119 -17.59 -9.64 -9.67
C SER A 119 -18.19 -8.81 -8.54
N PRO A 120 -17.50 -8.62 -7.40
CA PRO A 120 -17.65 -7.43 -6.57
C PRO A 120 -16.49 -6.46 -6.82
N GLU A 121 -16.86 -5.18 -6.85
CA GLU A 121 -16.08 -4.03 -7.28
C GLU A 121 -14.74 -3.84 -6.55
N PHE A 122 -13.73 -3.47 -7.33
CA PHE A 122 -12.33 -3.32 -6.93
C PHE A 122 -12.07 -1.91 -6.37
N ILE A 123 -12.09 -1.76 -5.04
CA ILE A 123 -11.63 -0.54 -4.36
C ILE A 123 -10.10 -0.61 -4.19
N GLY A 124 -9.37 0.00 -5.13
CA GLY A 124 -7.91 0.12 -5.10
C GLY A 124 -7.45 1.25 -4.17
N SER A 125 -6.92 0.90 -2.99
CA SER A 125 -6.19 1.83 -2.12
C SER A 125 -4.68 1.63 -2.27
N THR A 126 -4.00 2.70 -2.68
CA THR A 126 -2.56 2.78 -2.98
C THR A 126 -1.66 2.76 -1.74
N ARG A 127 -0.41 2.32 -1.97
CA ARG A 127 0.69 2.13 -1.01
C ARG A 127 1.41 3.44 -0.62
N ALA A 128 1.77 3.54 0.67
CA ALA A 128 2.84 4.34 1.29
C ALA A 128 3.07 3.74 2.70
N ASP A 129 4.20 3.80 3.39
CA ASP A 129 5.55 4.31 3.11
C ASP A 129 6.49 3.55 4.08
N SER A 130 7.76 3.46 3.71
CA SER A 130 8.86 2.97 4.55
C SER A 130 9.36 4.12 5.43
N LEU A 131 9.52 3.90 6.74
CA LEU A 131 10.34 4.77 7.60
C LEU A 131 11.19 3.92 8.55
N SER A 132 12.46 4.32 8.64
CA SER A 132 13.56 3.67 9.35
C SER A 132 13.66 4.16 10.80
N SER A 133 14.25 3.33 11.65
CA SER A 133 14.51 3.52 13.08
C SER A 133 15.86 4.21 13.36
N ASP A 134 15.93 4.79 14.57
CA ASP A 134 17.08 5.14 15.42
C ASP A 134 17.99 6.33 15.11
N SER A 135 18.04 7.29 16.05
CA SER A 135 19.03 7.24 17.14
C SER A 135 18.76 8.35 18.18
N LEU A 136 18.79 7.96 19.45
CA LEU A 136 18.89 8.87 20.60
C LEU A 136 20.32 9.42 20.68
N SER A 137 20.46 10.71 20.93
CA SER A 137 21.67 11.28 21.51
C SER A 137 21.27 12.39 22.47
N SER A 138 21.67 12.20 23.72
CA SER A 138 21.61 13.19 24.78
C SER A 138 22.74 14.20 24.60
N ASP A 139 22.47 15.41 25.08
CA ASP A 139 23.38 16.32 25.75
C ASP A 139 23.77 17.65 25.06
N SER A 140 23.60 18.69 25.88
CA SER A 140 24.34 19.95 25.96
C SER A 140 24.07 21.12 25.00
N LEU A 141 23.96 22.26 25.68
CA LEU A 141 23.72 23.62 25.23
C LEU A 141 24.84 24.08 24.30
N ASP A 142 24.51 24.66 23.14
CA ASP A 142 25.13 25.93 22.79
C ASP A 142 24.30 26.77 21.82
N SER A 143 24.44 28.07 22.04
CA SER A 143 23.75 29.15 21.38
C SER A 143 24.34 29.45 19.98
N ARG A 144 23.51 30.07 19.12
CA ARG A 144 23.85 30.77 17.85
C ARG A 144 23.79 29.93 16.57
N SER A 145 22.67 30.03 15.85
CA SER A 145 22.62 30.75 14.56
C SER A 145 21.27 30.52 13.88
N ALA A 146 20.49 31.60 13.78
CA ALA A 146 19.30 31.65 12.95
C ALA A 146 19.69 31.84 11.48
N ARG A 147 18.87 31.22 10.60
CA ARG A 147 18.67 31.45 9.16
C ARG A 147 19.37 30.49 8.19
N ASN A 148 18.62 29.46 7.77
CA ASN A 148 18.43 29.21 6.34
C ASN A 148 17.05 28.57 6.11
N ALA A 149 16.04 29.40 5.89
CA ALA A 149 14.71 28.94 5.48
C ALA A 149 14.79 28.58 4.00
N GLN A 150 15.04 27.30 3.69
CA GLN A 150 14.93 26.79 2.32
C GLN A 150 13.46 26.86 1.92
N THR A 151 13.16 27.66 0.89
CA THR A 151 11.84 27.70 0.23
C THR A 151 11.45 26.27 -0.20
N PRO A 152 10.20 25.84 0.04
CA PRO A 152 9.75 24.52 -0.37
C PRO A 152 9.91 24.35 -1.90
N PRO A 153 10.38 23.19 -2.39
CA PRO A 153 10.62 22.97 -3.81
C PRO A 153 9.33 23.12 -4.62
N PRO A 154 9.39 23.74 -5.81
CA PRO A 154 8.22 24.03 -6.64
C PRO A 154 7.55 22.74 -7.16
N ALA A 155 6.26 22.85 -7.54
CA ALA A 155 5.52 21.75 -8.16
C ALA A 155 6.11 21.40 -9.54
N TYR A 156 6.03 20.14 -9.96
CA TYR A 156 6.60 19.70 -11.24
C TYR A 156 5.76 20.15 -12.43
N LEU A 157 6.34 20.96 -13.31
CA LEU A 157 5.73 21.52 -14.53
C LEU A 157 6.06 20.70 -15.79
N GLY A 158 6.97 19.72 -15.70
CA GLY A 158 7.52 19.00 -16.85
C GLY A 158 8.95 19.42 -17.11
N GLU A 159 9.39 19.38 -18.37
CA GLU A 159 10.77 19.73 -18.75
C GLU A 159 11.15 21.16 -18.34
N GLN A 160 10.16 22.05 -18.25
CA GLN A 160 10.35 23.47 -17.92
C GLN A 160 11.07 23.71 -16.58
N ASN A 161 10.88 22.83 -15.58
CA ASN A 161 11.50 22.99 -14.26
C ASN A 161 12.13 21.70 -13.73
N GLU A 162 12.40 20.73 -14.60
CA GLU A 162 12.97 19.45 -14.20
C GLU A 162 14.36 19.60 -13.56
N SER A 163 15.19 20.50 -14.08
CA SER A 163 16.54 20.79 -13.57
C SER A 163 16.56 21.58 -12.26
N GLU A 164 15.47 22.27 -11.94
CA GLU A 164 15.34 23.08 -10.71
C GLU A 164 14.88 22.25 -9.51
N ILE A 165 14.28 21.08 -9.77
CA ILE A 165 13.76 20.20 -8.74
C ILE A 165 14.89 19.25 -8.30
N PRO A 166 15.27 19.26 -7.00
CA PRO A 166 16.29 18.34 -6.53
C PRO A 166 15.90 16.88 -6.77
N ASP A 167 16.85 16.03 -7.18
CA ASP A 167 16.60 14.60 -7.51
C ASP A 167 15.86 13.82 -6.42
N LYS A 168 16.08 14.19 -5.16
CA LYS A 168 15.47 13.55 -3.98
C LYS A 168 14.16 14.22 -3.53
N ALA A 169 13.81 15.38 -4.09
CA ALA A 169 12.60 16.11 -3.71
C ALA A 169 11.34 15.37 -4.16
N ARG A 170 10.32 15.41 -3.31
CA ARG A 170 8.98 14.91 -3.61
C ARG A 170 8.04 16.10 -3.77
N VAL A 171 7.62 16.32 -5.00
CA VAL A 171 6.83 17.49 -5.40
C VAL A 171 5.48 17.04 -5.99
N PRO A 172 4.41 17.82 -5.79
CA PRO A 172 3.14 17.57 -6.46
C PRO A 172 3.26 17.87 -7.96
N LEU A 173 2.30 17.38 -8.75
CA LEU A 173 2.16 17.78 -10.15
C LEU A 173 1.58 19.19 -10.21
N ALA A 174 2.18 20.07 -11.02
CA ALA A 174 1.68 21.44 -11.16
C ALA A 174 0.39 21.49 -11.98
N SER A 175 -0.43 22.52 -11.75
CA SER A 175 -1.64 22.76 -12.55
C SER A 175 -1.30 23.00 -14.02
N GLY A 176 -0.20 23.69 -14.30
CA GLY A 176 0.33 23.91 -15.64
C GLY A 176 1.27 22.81 -16.14
N TRP A 177 1.19 21.59 -15.60
CA TRP A 177 2.06 20.50 -16.04
C TRP A 177 1.82 20.16 -17.51
N GLU A 178 2.92 20.08 -18.27
CA GLU A 178 2.96 19.62 -19.65
C GLU A 178 3.74 18.30 -19.74
N LEU A 179 3.31 17.43 -20.66
CA LEU A 179 3.97 16.15 -20.89
C LEU A 179 5.39 16.38 -21.42
N PRO A 180 6.45 15.87 -20.74
CA PRO A 180 7.80 15.90 -21.28
C PRO A 180 7.89 15.22 -22.66
N ALA A 181 8.63 15.81 -23.59
CA ALA A 181 8.77 15.33 -24.95
C ALA A 181 9.30 13.89 -24.99
N GLY A 182 10.28 13.57 -24.13
CA GLY A 182 10.82 12.21 -24.02
C GLY A 182 9.76 11.18 -23.60
N TRP A 183 8.80 11.56 -22.75
CA TRP A 183 7.75 10.65 -22.28
C TRP A 183 6.69 10.40 -23.36
N GLY A 184 6.44 11.40 -24.21
CA GLY A 184 5.60 11.25 -25.40
C GLY A 184 6.25 10.33 -26.43
N GLN A 185 7.52 10.55 -26.76
CA GLN A 185 8.29 9.71 -27.69
C GLN A 185 8.34 8.25 -27.23
N ASP A 186 8.55 8.01 -25.93
CA ASP A 186 8.51 6.67 -25.36
C ASP A 186 7.13 5.99 -25.56
N ALA A 187 6.04 6.74 -25.42
CA ALA A 187 4.69 6.23 -25.62
C ALA A 187 4.41 5.93 -27.11
N GLU A 188 4.88 6.79 -28.02
CA GLU A 188 4.80 6.53 -29.47
C GLU A 188 5.57 5.27 -29.86
N ALA A 189 6.76 5.06 -29.29
CA ALA A 189 7.54 3.84 -29.49
C ALA A 189 6.84 2.58 -28.98
N LEU A 190 5.95 2.72 -28.00
CA LEU A 190 5.08 1.65 -27.49
C LEU A 190 3.78 1.47 -28.31
N GLY A 191 3.62 2.22 -29.41
CA GLY A 191 2.50 2.07 -30.34
C GLY A 191 1.31 2.99 -30.09
N TRP A 192 1.42 3.96 -29.17
CA TRP A 192 0.36 4.94 -28.93
C TRP A 192 0.35 6.02 -30.02
N LYS A 193 -0.85 6.43 -30.46
CA LYS A 193 -0.97 7.53 -31.40
C LYS A 193 -0.75 8.88 -30.70
N PRO A 194 -0.13 9.88 -31.36
CA PRO A 194 0.09 11.21 -30.78
C PRO A 194 -1.18 11.85 -30.19
N GLU A 195 -2.32 11.69 -30.87
CA GLU A 195 -3.62 12.21 -30.39
C GLU A 195 -4.09 11.54 -29.10
N GLU A 196 -3.84 10.23 -28.94
CA GLU A 196 -4.21 9.47 -27.75
C GLU A 196 -3.28 9.81 -26.58
N ILE A 197 -1.99 10.01 -26.86
CA ILE A 197 -1.00 10.48 -25.88
C ILE A 197 -1.41 11.83 -25.30
N LEU A 198 -1.80 12.78 -26.15
CA LEU A 198 -2.28 14.09 -25.71
C LEU A 198 -3.56 14.00 -24.86
N ARG A 199 -4.48 13.13 -25.25
CA ARG A 199 -5.72 12.93 -24.49
C ARG A 199 -5.46 12.29 -23.12
N GLU A 200 -4.58 11.30 -23.08
CA GLU A 200 -4.22 10.63 -21.84
C GLU A 200 -3.36 11.51 -20.93
N SER A 201 -2.50 12.38 -21.48
CA SER A 201 -1.71 13.33 -20.69
C SER A 201 -2.59 14.37 -20.01
N GLU A 202 -3.63 14.86 -20.68
CA GLU A 202 -4.60 15.76 -20.09
C GLU A 202 -5.42 15.08 -18.97
N LYS A 203 -5.86 13.84 -19.18
CA LYS A 203 -6.54 13.07 -18.12
C LYS A 203 -5.61 12.81 -16.92
N PHE A 204 -4.35 12.49 -17.18
CA PHE A 204 -3.31 12.29 -16.16
C PHE A 204 -3.11 13.57 -15.34
N ARG A 205 -2.98 14.73 -16.01
CA ARG A 205 -2.89 16.05 -15.37
C ARG A 205 -4.09 16.31 -14.49
N GLN A 206 -5.31 16.20 -15.03
CA GLN A 206 -6.55 16.42 -14.29
C GLN A 206 -6.66 15.52 -13.06
N TYR A 207 -6.32 14.24 -13.19
CA TYR A 207 -6.37 13.26 -12.11
C TYR A 207 -5.47 13.64 -10.93
N TYR A 208 -4.23 14.10 -11.20
CA TYR A 208 -3.24 14.42 -10.17
C TYR A 208 -3.27 15.87 -9.68
N VAL A 209 -3.88 16.80 -10.44
CA VAL A 209 -4.04 18.21 -10.04
C VAL A 209 -5.33 18.42 -9.25
N SER A 210 -6.44 17.85 -9.71
CA SER A 210 -7.79 18.14 -9.18
C SER A 210 -8.64 16.90 -8.90
N GLY A 211 -8.27 15.74 -9.44
CA GLY A 211 -9.00 14.50 -9.29
C GLY A 211 -8.59 13.69 -8.06
N LYS A 212 -8.87 12.39 -8.09
CA LYS A 212 -8.61 11.46 -6.98
C LYS A 212 -7.11 11.33 -6.62
N GLY A 213 -6.21 11.73 -7.52
CA GLY A 213 -4.77 11.76 -7.31
C GLY A 213 -4.24 13.06 -6.70
N ALA A 214 -5.08 14.08 -6.46
CA ALA A 214 -4.68 15.36 -5.92
C ALA A 214 -3.88 15.23 -4.61
N GLY A 215 -2.82 16.03 -4.47
CA GLY A 215 -1.92 16.00 -3.31
C GLY A 215 -0.87 14.89 -3.34
N THR A 216 -0.88 14.01 -4.34
CA THR A 216 0.20 13.03 -4.53
C THR A 216 1.52 13.75 -4.80
N ARG A 217 2.58 13.38 -4.05
CA ARG A 217 3.94 13.93 -4.24
C ARG A 217 4.89 12.83 -4.66
N ARG A 218 5.66 13.05 -5.73
CA ARG A 218 6.64 12.10 -6.24
C ARG A 218 7.91 12.85 -6.66
N GLY A 219 9.03 12.13 -6.75
CA GLY A 219 10.17 12.63 -7.51
C GLY A 219 9.94 12.48 -9.01
N ILE A 220 10.76 13.11 -9.84
CA ILE A 220 10.63 13.12 -11.31
C ILE A 220 10.55 11.70 -11.89
N LYS A 221 11.47 10.81 -11.49
CA LYS A 221 11.45 9.39 -11.88
C LYS A 221 10.16 8.67 -11.47
N GLY A 222 9.59 9.06 -10.33
CA GLY A 222 8.32 8.52 -9.83
C GLY A 222 7.12 9.02 -10.63
N TRP A 223 7.15 10.27 -11.12
CA TRP A 223 6.16 10.78 -12.06
C TRP A 223 6.25 10.06 -13.41
N ARG A 224 7.46 9.83 -13.94
CA ARG A 224 7.66 9.04 -15.17
C ARG A 224 7.08 7.63 -15.07
N GLN A 225 7.35 6.93 -13.96
CA GLN A 225 6.77 5.60 -13.74
C GLN A 225 5.24 5.63 -13.63
N SER A 226 4.69 6.69 -13.02
CA SER A 226 3.24 6.85 -12.88
C SER A 226 2.57 7.08 -14.23
N TRP A 227 3.22 7.84 -15.12
CA TRP A 227 2.79 8.03 -16.50
C TRP A 227 2.79 6.71 -17.30
N SER A 228 3.86 5.92 -17.23
CA SER A 228 3.90 4.62 -17.90
C SER A 228 2.80 3.66 -17.40
N ASN A 229 2.58 3.60 -16.08
CA ASN A 229 1.50 2.80 -15.51
C ASN A 229 0.10 3.34 -15.90
N TRP A 230 -0.04 4.65 -16.09
CA TRP A 230 -1.29 5.27 -16.55
C TRP A 230 -1.65 4.77 -17.94
N LEU A 231 -0.72 4.86 -18.90
CA LEU A 231 -0.91 4.37 -20.25
C LEU A 231 -1.23 2.87 -20.28
N ALA A 232 -0.48 2.05 -19.53
CA ALA A 232 -0.74 0.61 -19.45
C ALA A 232 -2.12 0.24 -18.90
N ASN A 233 -2.72 1.11 -18.06
CA ASN A 233 -4.10 0.93 -17.60
C ASN A 233 -5.11 1.49 -18.60
N ALA A 234 -4.82 2.61 -19.26
CA ALA A 234 -5.68 3.17 -20.30
C ALA A 234 -5.84 2.19 -21.48
N GLU A 235 -4.80 1.45 -21.83
CA GLU A 235 -4.84 0.38 -22.84
C GLU A 235 -5.89 -0.69 -22.50
N LYS A 236 -5.94 -1.15 -21.25
CA LYS A 236 -6.87 -2.20 -20.78
C LYS A 236 -8.34 -1.82 -20.86
N PHE A 237 -8.65 -0.52 -20.82
CA PHE A 237 -10.01 0.01 -20.87
C PHE A 237 -10.34 0.65 -22.22
N THR A 238 -9.43 0.56 -23.21
CA THR A 238 -9.73 0.97 -24.57
C THR A 238 -10.58 -0.12 -25.21
N PRO A 239 -11.85 0.14 -25.57
CA PRO A 239 -12.68 -0.86 -26.22
C PRO A 239 -11.96 -1.30 -27.50
N ILE A 240 -11.78 -2.62 -27.66
CA ILE A 240 -11.18 -3.26 -28.83
C ILE A 240 -11.77 -2.59 -30.06
N ARG A 241 -10.99 -1.74 -30.73
CA ARG A 241 -11.39 -1.19 -32.02
C ARG A 241 -11.47 -2.41 -32.94
N ARG A 242 -12.69 -2.81 -33.30
CA ARG A 242 -12.92 -3.80 -34.35
C ARG A 242 -12.11 -3.34 -35.56
N ILE A 243 -11.10 -4.12 -35.90
CA ILE A 243 -10.40 -4.02 -37.17
C ILE A 243 -11.47 -4.26 -38.22
N ALA A 244 -11.74 -3.23 -39.03
CA ALA A 244 -12.50 -3.34 -40.27
C ALA A 244 -11.52 -3.68 -41.40
#